data_AF-A0A671QUK1-F1
#
_entry.id   AF-A0A671QUK1-F1
#
_cell.length_a   1.000
_cell.length_b   1.000
_cell.length_c   1.000
_cell.angle_alpha   90.00
_cell.angle_beta   90.00
_cell.angle_gamma   90.00
#
_symmetry.space_group_name_H-M   'P 1'
#
loop_
_entity.id
_entity.type
_entity.pdbx_description
1 polymer ?
#
loop_
_entity_poly.entity_id
_entity_poly.type
_entity_poly.pdbx_seq_one_letter_code
_entity_poly.pdbx_strand_id
1 'polypeptide(L)'
;MTDTRRRVKVYTLNEDRQWDDRGTGHVSSAYVERLKGMSLLVRAESDGSLLLESKINPNTAYQKQQDTLIVWSEAENYDLALSFQEKAGCDEIWEKICQVQGKDPSVDITQELIDESEEERFDDMSSPGLELPPCELSRLEEVAELVASSLPSPLRREKLALALENEGYIRKLLELFRVCEDLENREGLHHLYDIIKGIFLLNRTALFEVMFSEECIMDMIGCLEFDPSLPQPRRHREFLTTTARFKEVIPISDPELRQKIHQTYRVQYIQDMVLPTPSVFEENMLSTLHSFIFFNKVEIVGMLQDDEKFLTELFAQLTDEATDDDKRHELVNFLKEFCAFSQTLQPQNRDAFFKTLSNMGILPALEVILGMDDVQVRGAATDIFSYLVEYNPSMVREFVMQESQQNDDDILLINLIIEHMICDTDPELGGAVQLMGLLRTLVDPENMLATANVRHVLISIYIWCISRLLRLIVCFMALAIMTIIVINCLFLWLSLYNCD
;
A
#
# COMPACT_ATOMS: atom_id res chain seq x y z
N MET A 1 30.16 24.44 18.70
CA MET A 1 28.95 23.67 18.35
C MET A 1 28.04 24.63 17.63
N THR A 2 27.72 24.35 16.38
CA THR A 2 26.75 25.13 15.59
C THR A 2 25.39 25.01 16.27
N ASP A 3 24.69 26.13 16.47
CA ASP A 3 23.41 26.17 17.18
C ASP A 3 22.31 25.55 16.30
N THR A 4 22.06 24.26 16.48
CA THR A 4 21.05 23.51 15.71
C THR A 4 19.63 23.88 16.10
N ARG A 5 19.43 24.52 17.25
CA ARG A 5 18.09 24.84 17.77
C ARG A 5 17.35 25.84 16.90
N ARG A 6 18.06 26.79 16.30
CA ARG A 6 17.46 27.80 15.40
C ARG A 6 17.74 27.54 13.92
N ARG A 7 18.24 26.35 13.59
CA ARG A 7 18.59 25.99 12.21
C ARG A 7 17.34 25.62 11.42
N VAL A 8 17.15 26.28 10.28
CA VAL A 8 15.97 26.14 9.41
C VAL A 8 16.34 26.06 7.94
N LYS A 9 15.51 25.39 7.14
CA LYS A 9 15.45 25.57 5.69
C LYS A 9 14.29 26.48 5.31
N VAL A 10 14.52 27.37 4.35
CA VAL A 10 13.50 28.29 3.83
C VAL A 10 12.99 27.75 2.50
N TYR A 11 11.68 27.68 2.33
CA TYR A 11 11.05 27.26 1.08
C TYR A 11 10.10 28.33 0.55
N THR A 12 9.99 28.42 -0.77
CA THR A 12 8.95 29.21 -1.47
C THR A 12 8.17 28.32 -2.42
N LEU A 13 6.87 28.51 -2.51
CA LEU A 13 6.05 27.81 -3.51
C LEU A 13 6.24 28.45 -4.90
N ASN A 14 6.48 27.63 -5.93
CA ASN A 14 6.67 28.08 -7.30
C ASN A 14 5.38 27.97 -8.15
N GLU A 15 5.44 28.40 -9.42
CA GLU A 15 4.28 28.42 -10.33
C GLU A 15 3.69 27.02 -10.61
N ASP A 16 4.51 25.97 -10.52
CA ASP A 16 4.11 24.56 -10.67
C ASP A 16 3.56 23.96 -9.36
N ARG A 17 3.34 24.79 -8.33
CA ARG A 17 2.92 24.39 -6.97
C ARG A 17 3.88 23.43 -6.27
N GLN A 18 5.18 23.55 -6.56
CA GLN A 18 6.25 22.80 -5.88
C GLN A 18 7.05 23.73 -4.94
N TRP A 19 7.59 23.16 -3.86
CA TRP A 19 8.39 23.91 -2.88
C TRP A 19 9.86 23.97 -3.28
N ASP A 20 10.33 25.18 -3.63
CA ASP A 20 11.73 25.44 -3.95
C ASP A 20 12.55 25.72 -2.69
N ASP A 21 13.64 24.97 -2.47
CA ASP A 21 14.60 25.20 -1.37
C ASP A 21 15.42 26.48 -1.65
N ARG A 22 15.22 27.50 -0.81
CA ARG A 22 15.94 28.80 -0.88
C ARG A 22 17.26 28.77 -0.11
N GLY A 23 17.54 27.72 0.65
CA GLY A 23 18.76 27.54 1.41
C GLY A 23 18.54 27.32 2.90
N THR A 24 19.63 26.95 3.58
CA THR A 24 19.65 26.69 5.01
C THR A 24 20.26 27.86 5.79
N GLY A 25 19.66 28.22 6.91
CA GLY A 25 20.06 29.34 7.74
C GLY A 25 19.64 29.23 9.20
N HIS A 26 19.87 30.28 9.96
CA HIS A 26 19.43 30.39 11.36
C HIS A 26 18.36 31.45 11.51
N VAL A 27 17.23 31.09 12.11
CA VAL A 27 16.08 31.98 12.30
C VAL A 27 16.14 32.75 13.62
N SER A 28 15.84 34.04 13.53
CA SER A 28 15.73 34.95 14.66
C SER A 28 14.53 35.87 14.50
N SER A 29 14.11 36.50 15.59
CA SER A 29 12.96 37.39 15.63
C SER A 29 13.39 38.74 16.20
N ALA A 30 13.27 39.82 15.42
CA ALA A 30 13.70 41.15 15.85
C ALA A 30 12.78 42.26 15.28
N TYR A 31 12.72 43.39 15.98
CA TYR A 31 12.01 44.57 15.49
C TYR A 31 12.83 45.22 14.36
N VAL A 32 12.22 45.36 13.19
CA VAL A 32 12.86 45.94 11.99
C VAL A 32 12.24 47.31 11.72
N GLU A 33 13.04 48.37 11.88
CA GLU A 33 12.58 49.76 11.79
C GLU A 33 11.92 50.08 10.45
N ARG A 34 12.50 49.61 9.33
CA ARG A 34 11.97 49.84 7.98
C ARG A 34 10.60 49.18 7.74
N LEU A 35 10.31 48.07 8.45
CA LEU A 35 9.03 47.34 8.37
C LEU A 35 8.05 47.77 9.48
N LYS A 36 8.50 48.58 10.43
CA LYS A 36 7.73 49.04 11.60
C LYS A 36 7.05 47.89 12.33
N GLY A 37 7.79 46.83 12.62
CA GLY A 37 7.22 45.64 13.26
C GLY A 37 8.23 44.56 13.60
N MET A 38 7.78 43.64 14.44
CA MET A 38 8.50 42.41 14.72
C MET A 38 8.59 41.58 13.43
N SER A 39 9.77 41.11 13.07
CA SER A 39 10.03 40.38 11.82
C SER A 39 10.82 39.10 12.06
N LEU A 40 10.55 38.08 11.25
CA LEU A 40 11.32 36.85 11.15
C LEU A 40 12.51 37.10 10.21
N LEU A 41 13.71 36.77 10.69
CA LEU A 41 14.97 36.97 9.99
C LEU A 41 15.71 35.64 9.89
N VAL A 42 16.03 35.20 8.68
CA VAL A 42 16.87 34.00 8.46
C VAL A 42 18.19 34.40 7.85
N ARG A 43 19.30 34.06 8.51
CA ARG A 43 20.66 34.29 8.00
C ARG A 43 21.27 33.00 7.45
N ALA A 44 21.78 33.04 6.22
CA ALA A 44 22.36 31.90 5.53
C ALA A 44 23.57 31.32 6.27
N GLU A 45 23.71 30.00 6.29
CA GLU A 45 24.92 29.34 6.81
C GLU A 45 26.13 29.53 5.88
N SER A 46 25.90 29.72 4.57
CA SER A 46 26.93 29.79 3.55
C SER A 46 27.80 31.04 3.63
N ASP A 47 27.17 32.21 3.80
CA ASP A 47 27.84 33.52 3.69
C ASP A 47 27.31 34.57 4.70
N GLY A 48 26.36 34.18 5.56
CA GLY A 48 25.75 35.09 6.54
C GLY A 48 24.79 36.14 5.95
N SER A 49 24.49 36.04 4.65
CA SER A 49 23.51 36.90 3.99
C SER A 49 22.09 36.67 4.54
N LEU A 50 21.19 37.62 4.29
CA LEU A 50 19.82 37.55 4.77
C LEU A 50 18.96 36.81 3.73
N LEU A 51 18.55 35.58 4.05
CA LEU A 51 17.70 34.75 3.20
C LEU A 51 16.22 35.16 3.28
N LEU A 52 15.79 35.59 4.47
CA LEU A 52 14.41 35.99 4.73
C LEU A 52 14.38 37.19 5.68
N GLU A 53 13.54 38.18 5.34
CA GLU A 53 13.16 39.29 6.21
C GLU A 53 11.65 39.55 6.03
N SER A 54 10.85 38.84 6.82
CA SER A 54 9.39 38.84 6.74
C SER A 54 8.79 39.46 8.01
N LYS A 55 7.90 40.44 7.85
CA LYS A 55 7.20 41.07 8.99
C LYS A 55 6.12 40.13 9.50
N ILE A 56 6.05 39.93 10.82
CA ILE A 56 4.92 39.24 11.44
C ILE A 56 3.71 40.16 11.41
N ASN A 57 2.85 40.00 10.40
CA ASN A 57 1.65 40.80 10.24
C ASN A 57 0.55 40.29 11.19
N PRO A 58 -0.24 41.18 11.82
CA PRO A 58 -1.32 40.75 12.73
C PRO A 58 -2.39 39.88 12.08
N ASN A 59 -2.59 40.03 10.77
CA ASN A 59 -3.69 39.39 10.02
C ASN A 59 -3.24 38.20 9.16
N THR A 60 -1.93 37.92 9.07
CA THR A 60 -1.46 36.76 8.31
C THR A 60 -1.78 35.47 9.05
N ALA A 61 -2.39 34.51 8.36
CA ALA A 61 -2.60 33.16 8.90
C ALA A 61 -1.28 32.38 8.85
N TYR A 62 -0.61 32.25 9.99
CA TYR A 62 0.50 31.32 10.12
C TYR A 62 -0.07 29.96 10.52
N GLN A 63 0.48 28.89 9.94
CA GLN A 63 0.11 27.51 10.24
C GLN A 63 1.32 26.73 10.70
N LYS A 64 1.18 26.02 11.82
CA LYS A 64 2.15 25.05 12.31
C LYS A 64 1.78 23.65 11.80
N GLN A 65 2.70 22.99 11.13
CA GLN A 65 2.49 21.62 10.61
C GLN A 65 3.57 20.68 11.15
N GLN A 66 3.18 19.44 11.46
CA GLN A 66 4.11 18.35 11.82
C GLN A 66 5.16 18.73 12.88
N ASP A 67 4.78 19.57 13.85
CA ASP A 67 5.61 20.10 14.95
C ASP A 67 6.88 20.90 14.58
N THR A 68 7.30 20.91 13.31
CA THR A 68 8.60 21.43 12.86
C THR A 68 8.49 22.32 11.62
N LEU A 69 7.29 22.59 11.13
CA LEU A 69 7.04 23.46 9.98
C LEU A 69 6.17 24.64 10.37
N ILE A 70 6.52 25.83 9.87
CA ILE A 70 5.68 27.03 9.91
C ILE A 70 5.47 27.51 8.49
N VAL A 71 4.22 27.58 8.04
CA VAL A 71 3.82 27.95 6.68
C VAL A 71 2.92 29.19 6.74
N TRP A 72 3.11 30.13 5.81
CA TRP A 72 2.23 31.30 5.66
C TRP A 72 2.29 31.88 4.25
N SER A 73 1.27 32.67 3.91
CA SER A 73 1.26 33.47 2.69
C SER A 73 1.81 34.87 2.98
N GLU A 74 2.89 35.26 2.30
CA GLU A 74 3.54 36.56 2.48
C GLU A 74 2.89 37.64 1.60
N ALA A 75 2.40 37.26 0.42
CA ALA A 75 1.63 38.10 -0.51
C ALA A 75 0.78 37.20 -1.44
N GLU A 76 -0.11 37.79 -2.26
CA GLU A 76 -0.86 37.05 -3.28
C GLU A 76 0.09 36.21 -4.16
N ASN A 77 -0.15 34.89 -4.22
CA ASN A 77 0.67 33.90 -4.91
C ASN A 77 2.15 33.82 -4.44
N TYR A 78 2.43 34.16 -3.18
CA TYR A 78 3.77 34.06 -2.62
C TYR A 78 3.75 33.42 -1.23
N ASP A 79 3.83 32.10 -1.22
CA ASP A 79 3.82 31.28 0.00
C ASP A 79 5.22 30.91 0.46
N LEU A 80 5.43 30.96 1.78
CA LEU A 80 6.68 30.69 2.45
C LEU A 80 6.52 29.57 3.48
N ALA A 81 7.56 28.77 3.63
CA ALA A 81 7.67 27.81 4.72
C ALA A 81 9.06 27.83 5.38
N LEU A 82 9.07 27.69 6.71
CA LEU A 82 10.26 27.43 7.50
C LEU A 82 10.21 26.01 8.04
N SER A 83 11.18 25.19 7.62
CA SER A 83 11.37 23.84 8.14
C SER A 83 12.48 23.83 9.17
N PHE A 84 12.14 23.53 10.41
CA PHE A 84 13.04 23.52 11.55
C PHE A 84 13.68 22.16 11.72
N GLN A 85 14.98 22.15 12.03
CA GLN A 85 15.67 20.92 12.38
C GLN A 85 15.23 20.38 13.75
N GLU A 86 14.85 21.27 14.67
CA GLU A 86 14.44 20.92 16.03
C GLU A 86 13.06 21.52 16.37
N LYS A 87 12.17 20.68 16.91
CA LYS A 87 10.86 21.10 17.42
C LYS A 87 10.96 22.26 18.42
N ALA A 88 11.95 22.22 19.32
CA ALA A 88 12.15 23.26 20.32
C ALA A 88 12.44 24.64 19.69
N GLY A 89 13.04 24.69 18.50
CA GLY A 89 13.22 25.93 17.74
C GLY A 89 11.94 26.43 17.08
N CYS A 90 11.15 25.49 16.53
CA CYS A 90 9.85 25.77 15.95
C CYS A 90 8.90 26.35 17.01
N ASP A 91 8.85 25.73 18.19
CA ASP A 91 8.02 26.17 19.32
C ASP A 91 8.36 27.60 19.75
N GLU A 92 9.65 27.96 19.85
CA GLU A 92 10.08 29.31 20.23
C GLU A 92 9.68 30.40 19.22
N ILE A 93 9.76 30.09 17.91
CA ILE A 93 9.33 31.02 16.87
C ILE A 93 7.81 31.10 16.83
N TRP A 94 7.12 29.98 17.00
CA TRP A 94 5.65 29.92 17.05
C TRP A 94 5.09 30.75 18.20
N GLU A 95 5.62 30.59 19.42
CA GLU A 95 5.26 31.40 20.58
C GLU A 95 5.45 32.90 20.29
N LYS A 96 6.50 33.27 19.56
CA LYS A 96 6.74 34.67 19.19
C LYS A 96 5.71 35.20 18.19
N ILE A 97 5.33 34.40 17.20
CA ILE A 97 4.29 34.74 16.24
C ILE A 97 2.95 34.92 16.97
N CYS A 98 2.56 33.96 17.80
CA CYS A 98 1.34 34.04 18.60
C CYS A 98 1.35 35.24 19.54
N GLN A 99 2.47 35.54 20.19
CA GLN A 99 2.63 36.73 21.04
C GLN A 99 2.38 38.03 20.26
N VAL A 100 2.90 38.14 19.03
CA VAL A 100 2.71 39.34 18.19
C VAL A 100 1.26 39.47 17.72
N GLN A 101 0.57 38.35 17.45
CA GLN A 101 -0.82 38.33 17.00
C GLN A 101 -1.85 38.30 18.13
N GLY A 102 -1.42 38.19 19.40
CA GLY A 102 -2.32 38.07 20.55
C GLY A 102 -3.08 36.74 20.61
N LYS A 103 -2.48 35.66 20.12
CA LYS A 103 -3.07 34.31 20.06
C LYS A 103 -2.45 33.39 21.13
N ASP A 104 -3.18 32.34 21.48
CA ASP A 104 -2.66 31.29 22.36
C ASP A 104 -1.66 30.40 21.59
N PRO A 105 -0.45 30.12 22.10
CA PRO A 105 0.53 29.26 21.41
C PRO A 105 0.10 27.81 21.20
N SER A 106 -0.99 27.35 21.84
CA SER A 106 -1.56 26.01 21.63
C SER A 106 -2.35 25.83 20.34
N VAL A 107 -2.63 26.93 19.61
CA VAL A 107 -3.29 26.84 18.30
C VAL A 107 -2.32 26.35 17.23
N ASP A 108 -2.83 25.61 16.25
CA ASP A 108 -2.06 25.20 15.06
C ASP A 108 -2.19 26.22 13.91
N ILE A 109 -3.16 27.13 13.96
CA ILE A 109 -3.36 28.22 12.99
C ILE A 109 -3.68 29.52 13.74
N THR A 110 -2.97 30.59 13.44
CA THR A 110 -3.06 31.84 14.23
C THR A 110 -4.23 32.74 13.84
N GLN A 111 -4.65 32.71 12.58
CA GLN A 111 -5.88 33.36 12.13
C GLN A 111 -6.83 32.29 11.60
N GLU A 112 -8.10 32.39 11.96
CA GLU A 112 -9.12 31.72 11.16
C GLU A 112 -8.94 32.26 9.74
N LEU A 113 -8.78 31.38 8.75
CA LEU A 113 -8.83 31.76 7.36
C LEU A 113 -10.23 32.32 7.13
N ILE A 114 -10.39 33.64 7.34
CA ILE A 114 -11.47 34.40 6.76
C ILE A 114 -11.10 34.44 5.29
N ASP A 115 -11.49 33.38 4.61
CA ASP A 115 -11.69 33.38 3.17
C ASP A 115 -12.35 34.72 2.81
N GLU A 116 -12.02 35.32 1.68
CA GLU A 116 -12.63 36.57 1.21
C GLU A 116 -14.13 36.38 0.84
N SER A 117 -14.84 35.54 1.58
CA SER A 117 -16.28 35.34 1.64
C SER A 117 -16.91 36.14 2.79
N GLU A 118 -16.46 37.37 3.04
CA GLU A 118 -17.23 38.28 3.94
C GLU A 118 -18.61 38.67 3.37
N GLU A 119 -18.96 38.25 2.14
CA GLU A 119 -20.36 38.21 1.68
C GLU A 119 -21.17 37.02 2.23
N GLU A 120 -20.56 35.97 2.79
CA GLU A 120 -21.26 34.75 3.26
C GLU A 120 -21.54 34.70 4.76
N ARG A 121 -20.99 35.61 5.60
CA ARG A 121 -21.30 35.63 7.05
C ARG A 121 -22.73 36.08 7.37
N PHE A 122 -23.51 36.52 6.38
CA PHE A 122 -24.95 36.75 6.56
C PHE A 122 -25.82 35.52 6.27
N ASP A 123 -25.26 34.42 5.77
CA ASP A 123 -26.06 33.28 5.29
C ASP A 123 -26.22 32.13 6.30
N ASP A 124 -25.63 32.26 7.49
CA ASP A 124 -25.67 31.23 8.54
C ASP A 124 -26.96 31.23 9.38
N MET A 125 -28.02 31.92 8.93
CA MET A 125 -29.37 31.73 9.49
C MET A 125 -30.47 31.53 8.44
N SER A 126 -30.13 31.46 7.15
CA SER A 126 -31.14 31.24 6.08
C SER A 126 -30.59 31.00 4.66
N SER A 127 -29.43 30.36 4.47
CA SER A 127 -29.06 29.89 3.11
C SER A 127 -29.92 28.67 2.70
N PRO A 128 -30.47 28.63 1.48
CA PRO A 128 -31.00 27.39 0.91
C PRO A 128 -29.89 26.33 0.92
N GLY A 129 -30.24 25.06 1.07
CA GLY A 129 -29.28 23.98 0.87
C GLY A 129 -28.56 24.14 -0.48
N LEU A 130 -27.34 23.59 -0.60
CA LEU A 130 -26.69 23.49 -1.91
C LEU A 130 -27.60 22.62 -2.80
N GLU A 131 -28.31 23.26 -3.73
CA GLU A 131 -29.21 22.59 -4.66
C GLU A 131 -28.43 22.14 -5.89
N LEU A 132 -28.53 20.86 -6.23
CA LEU A 132 -27.94 20.32 -7.44
C LEU A 132 -28.75 20.78 -8.65
N PRO A 133 -28.09 21.26 -9.73
CA PRO A 133 -28.77 21.51 -10.99
C PRO A 133 -29.48 20.23 -11.45
N PRO A 134 -30.69 20.30 -12.05
CA PRO A 134 -31.31 19.19 -12.73
C PRO A 134 -30.32 18.48 -13.66
N CYS A 135 -30.27 17.16 -13.55
CA CYS A 135 -29.39 16.33 -14.36
C CYS A 135 -29.93 16.26 -15.80
N GLU A 136 -29.60 17.28 -16.59
CA GLU A 136 -30.03 17.46 -17.98
C GLU A 136 -28.83 17.76 -18.87
N LEU A 137 -28.88 17.31 -20.13
CA LEU A 137 -27.77 17.40 -21.08
C LEU A 137 -27.33 18.86 -21.34
N SER A 138 -28.26 19.82 -21.32
CA SER A 138 -27.98 21.25 -21.49
C SER A 138 -27.39 21.92 -20.24
N ARG A 139 -27.35 21.24 -19.09
CA ARG A 139 -26.84 21.78 -17.82
C ARG A 139 -25.57 21.08 -17.33
N LEU A 140 -24.99 20.17 -18.13
CA LEU A 140 -23.78 19.44 -17.75
C LEU A 140 -22.59 20.36 -17.45
N GLU A 141 -22.44 21.45 -18.20
CA GLU A 141 -21.41 22.46 -17.95
C GLU A 141 -21.57 23.09 -16.54
N GLU A 142 -22.78 23.51 -16.19
CA GLU A 142 -23.09 24.08 -14.87
C GLU A 142 -22.83 23.09 -13.73
N VAL A 143 -23.14 21.81 -13.93
CA VAL A 143 -22.84 20.75 -12.94
C VAL A 143 -21.33 20.59 -12.78
N ALA A 144 -20.58 20.58 -13.89
CA ALA A 144 -19.12 20.48 -13.86
C ALA A 144 -18.48 21.67 -13.12
N GLU A 145 -18.94 22.90 -13.39
CA GLU A 145 -18.50 24.11 -12.70
C GLU A 145 -18.84 24.08 -11.20
N LEU A 146 -20.04 23.62 -10.83
CA LEU A 146 -20.44 23.47 -9.44
C LEU A 146 -19.55 22.48 -8.69
N VAL A 147 -19.25 21.32 -9.30
CA VAL A 147 -18.35 20.32 -8.71
C VAL A 147 -16.95 20.91 -8.56
N ALA A 148 -16.38 21.47 -9.63
CA ALA A 148 -15.03 22.02 -9.64
C ALA A 148 -14.84 23.16 -8.63
N SER A 149 -15.80 24.09 -8.54
CA SER A 149 -15.77 25.20 -7.58
C SER A 149 -15.99 24.76 -6.12
N SER A 150 -16.57 23.58 -5.90
CA SER A 150 -16.80 23.04 -4.55
C SER A 150 -15.59 22.29 -4.00
N LEU A 151 -14.72 21.72 -4.85
CA LEU A 151 -13.56 20.90 -4.42
C LEU A 151 -12.53 21.61 -3.53
N PRO A 152 -12.20 22.91 -3.71
CA PRO A 152 -11.23 23.61 -2.87
C PRO A 152 -11.74 23.90 -1.45
N SER A 153 -13.07 24.03 -1.26
CA SER A 153 -13.68 24.44 0.01
C SER A 153 -14.19 23.23 0.82
N PRO A 154 -13.65 22.95 2.03
CA PRO A 154 -14.09 21.81 2.85
C PRO A 154 -15.59 21.78 3.14
N LEU A 155 -16.19 22.94 3.44
CA LEU A 155 -17.62 23.05 3.72
C LEU A 155 -18.47 22.76 2.48
N ARG A 156 -18.09 23.29 1.31
CA ARG A 156 -18.82 23.03 0.05
C ARG A 156 -18.65 21.59 -0.39
N ARG A 157 -17.48 20.97 -0.21
CA ARG A 157 -17.29 19.52 -0.45
C ARG A 157 -18.27 18.68 0.36
N GLU A 158 -18.45 19.01 1.64
CA GLU A 158 -19.37 18.28 2.52
C GLU A 158 -20.83 18.47 2.09
N LYS A 159 -21.26 19.71 1.82
CA LYS A 159 -22.62 19.98 1.31
C LYS A 159 -22.88 19.28 -0.03
N LEU A 160 -21.92 19.33 -0.96
CA LEU A 160 -22.01 18.66 -2.26
C LEU A 160 -22.10 17.14 -2.13
N ALA A 161 -21.27 16.53 -1.28
CA ALA A 161 -21.34 15.09 -1.03
C ALA A 161 -22.72 14.66 -0.51
N LEU A 162 -23.25 15.37 0.49
CA LEU A 162 -24.59 15.09 1.04
C LEU A 162 -25.70 15.25 0.00
N ALA A 163 -25.61 16.24 -0.88
CA ALA A 163 -26.59 16.43 -1.94
C ALA A 163 -26.56 15.27 -2.96
N LEU A 164 -25.35 14.85 -3.36
CA LEU A 164 -25.15 13.74 -4.30
C LEU A 164 -25.64 12.40 -3.75
N GLU A 165 -25.50 12.18 -2.43
CA GLU A 165 -25.96 10.97 -1.73
C GLU A 165 -27.50 10.84 -1.74
N ASN A 166 -28.23 11.93 -1.48
CA ASN A 166 -29.67 11.87 -1.23
C ASN A 166 -30.55 11.85 -2.49
N GLU A 167 -30.03 12.28 -3.65
CA GLU A 167 -30.85 12.51 -4.85
C GLU A 167 -30.75 11.43 -5.94
N GLY A 168 -29.98 10.37 -5.68
CA GLY A 168 -29.67 9.35 -6.70
C GLY A 168 -28.99 9.96 -7.93
N TYR A 169 -28.28 11.08 -7.74
CA TYR A 169 -27.81 11.94 -8.81
C TYR A 169 -26.78 11.26 -9.71
N ILE A 170 -25.89 10.46 -9.12
CA ILE A 170 -24.87 9.67 -9.85
C ILE A 170 -25.51 8.75 -10.90
N ARG A 171 -26.63 8.11 -10.59
CA ARG A 171 -27.31 7.21 -11.53
C ARG A 171 -27.91 7.98 -12.71
N LYS A 172 -28.49 9.16 -12.44
CA LYS A 172 -29.00 10.05 -13.50
C LYS A 172 -27.87 10.56 -14.41
N LEU A 173 -26.71 10.90 -13.84
CA LEU A 173 -25.52 11.27 -14.62
C LEU A 173 -25.09 10.13 -15.54
N LEU A 174 -25.14 8.88 -15.06
CA LEU A 174 -24.83 7.71 -15.87
C LEU A 174 -25.84 7.45 -16.99
N GLU A 175 -27.12 7.69 -16.75
CA GLU A 175 -28.14 7.64 -17.81
C GLU A 175 -27.84 8.67 -18.90
N LEU A 176 -27.46 9.90 -18.52
CA LEU A 176 -27.01 10.92 -19.48
C LEU A 176 -25.72 10.52 -20.20
N PHE A 177 -24.77 9.88 -19.51
CA PHE A 177 -23.54 9.38 -20.13
C PHE A 177 -23.85 8.43 -21.28
N ARG A 178 -24.73 7.44 -21.07
CA ARG A 178 -25.14 6.49 -22.12
C ARG A 178 -25.76 7.22 -23.31
N VAL A 179 -26.60 8.24 -23.06
CA VAL A 179 -27.20 9.06 -24.13
C VAL A 179 -26.13 9.88 -24.87
N CYS A 180 -25.20 10.51 -24.17
CA CYS A 180 -24.10 11.26 -24.78
C CYS A 180 -23.19 10.36 -25.62
N GLU A 181 -22.93 9.14 -25.14
CA GLU A 181 -22.14 8.13 -25.85
C GLU A 181 -22.85 7.68 -27.13
N ASP A 182 -24.15 7.36 -27.06
CA ASP A 182 -24.96 6.96 -28.21
C ASP A 182 -25.07 8.07 -29.28
N LEU A 183 -25.09 9.34 -28.85
CA LEU A 183 -25.15 10.50 -29.73
C LEU A 183 -23.77 10.98 -30.22
N GLU A 184 -22.68 10.34 -29.79
CA GLU A 184 -21.30 10.78 -29.99
C GLU A 184 -21.05 12.25 -29.56
N ASN A 185 -21.77 12.71 -28.53
CA ASN A 185 -21.68 14.08 -28.01
C ASN A 185 -20.41 14.26 -27.16
N ARG A 186 -19.31 14.62 -27.81
CA ARG A 186 -18.00 14.79 -27.17
C ARG A 186 -17.97 15.82 -26.04
N GLU A 187 -18.65 16.95 -26.22
CA GLU A 187 -18.68 18.03 -25.21
C GLU A 187 -19.37 17.56 -23.93
N GLY A 188 -20.53 16.91 -24.07
CA GLY A 188 -21.22 16.30 -22.93
C GLY A 188 -20.39 15.22 -22.24
N LEU A 189 -19.67 14.39 -23.00
CA LEU A 189 -18.78 13.35 -22.45
C LEU A 189 -17.60 13.94 -21.68
N HIS A 190 -17.02 15.04 -22.14
CA HIS A 190 -15.96 15.76 -21.41
C HIS A 190 -16.47 16.35 -20.09
N HIS A 191 -17.64 17.00 -20.09
CA HIS A 191 -18.24 17.49 -18.84
C HIS A 191 -18.53 16.34 -17.86
N LEU A 192 -19.02 15.21 -18.36
CA LEU A 192 -19.25 14.02 -17.53
C LEU A 192 -17.96 13.44 -16.96
N TYR A 193 -16.86 13.42 -17.74
CA TYR A 193 -15.54 13.06 -17.22
C TYR A 193 -15.16 13.96 -16.03
N ASP A 194 -15.26 15.28 -16.19
CA ASP A 194 -14.86 16.24 -15.14
C ASP A 194 -15.75 16.13 -13.90
N ILE A 195 -17.06 15.94 -14.08
CA ILE A 195 -18.01 15.71 -12.99
C ILE A 195 -17.63 14.44 -12.22
N ILE A 196 -17.49 13.29 -12.91
CA ILE A 196 -17.18 12.02 -12.26
C ILE A 196 -15.82 12.08 -11.55
N LYS A 197 -14.80 12.64 -12.19
CA LYS A 197 -13.49 12.86 -11.58
C LYS A 197 -13.59 13.74 -10.33
N GLY A 198 -14.36 14.81 -10.38
CA GLY A 198 -14.61 15.66 -9.21
C GLY A 198 -15.33 14.91 -8.08
N ILE A 199 -16.34 14.10 -8.40
CA ILE A 199 -17.03 13.26 -7.40
C ILE A 199 -16.06 12.27 -6.75
N PHE A 200 -15.14 11.64 -7.51
CA PHE A 200 -14.09 10.79 -6.96
C PHE A 200 -13.22 11.55 -5.93
N LEU A 201 -12.85 12.79 -6.26
CA LEU A 201 -12.02 13.64 -5.41
C LEU A 201 -12.72 14.10 -4.13
N LEU A 202 -14.04 13.92 -4.00
CA LEU A 202 -14.73 14.15 -2.73
C LEU A 202 -14.31 13.15 -1.64
N ASN A 203 -13.81 11.96 -2.05
CA ASN A 203 -13.23 10.94 -1.17
C ASN A 203 -14.19 10.47 -0.05
N ARG A 204 -15.47 10.24 -0.38
CA ARG A 204 -16.54 9.83 0.56
C ARG A 204 -16.99 8.38 0.32
N THR A 205 -17.13 7.61 1.41
CA THR A 205 -17.48 6.18 1.37
C THR A 205 -18.83 5.92 0.71
N ALA A 206 -19.87 6.67 1.10
CA ALA A 206 -21.23 6.48 0.57
C ALA A 206 -21.31 6.72 -0.95
N LEU A 207 -20.55 7.69 -1.48
CA LEU A 207 -20.44 7.90 -2.92
C LEU A 207 -19.75 6.73 -3.61
N PHE A 208 -18.64 6.23 -3.05
CA PHE A 208 -17.94 5.06 -3.56
C PHE A 208 -18.80 3.80 -3.57
N GLU A 209 -19.64 3.56 -2.57
CA GLU A 209 -20.58 2.44 -2.56
C GLU A 209 -21.54 2.48 -3.77
N VAL A 210 -22.03 3.66 -4.14
CA VAL A 210 -22.90 3.84 -5.32
C VAL A 210 -22.08 3.69 -6.61
N MET A 211 -20.96 4.39 -6.73
CA MET A 211 -20.11 4.40 -7.93
C MET A 211 -19.55 3.02 -8.26
N PHE A 212 -19.14 2.26 -7.25
CA PHE A 212 -18.55 0.93 -7.41
C PHE A 212 -19.55 -0.21 -7.38
N SER A 213 -20.85 0.09 -7.26
CA SER A 213 -21.90 -0.92 -7.42
C SER A 213 -21.79 -1.60 -8.80
N GLU A 214 -22.22 -2.86 -8.88
CA GLU A 214 -22.11 -3.66 -10.11
C GLU A 214 -22.78 -3.00 -11.32
N GLU A 215 -23.90 -2.31 -11.10
CA GLU A 215 -24.66 -1.60 -12.13
C GLU A 215 -23.96 -0.33 -12.65
N CYS A 216 -23.13 0.31 -11.81
CA CYS A 216 -22.57 1.63 -12.10
C CYS A 216 -21.10 1.58 -12.52
N ILE A 217 -20.31 0.63 -12.00
CA ILE A 217 -18.84 0.68 -12.07
C ILE A 217 -18.30 0.71 -13.51
N MET A 218 -18.93 -0.03 -14.43
CA MET A 218 -18.49 -0.04 -15.83
C MET A 218 -18.76 1.30 -16.51
N ASP A 219 -19.91 1.93 -16.24
CA ASP A 219 -20.22 3.24 -16.81
C ASP A 219 -19.39 4.35 -16.16
N MET A 220 -19.07 4.24 -14.86
CA MET A 220 -18.10 5.13 -14.21
C MET A 220 -16.75 5.10 -14.93
N ILE A 221 -16.25 3.89 -15.24
CA ILE A 221 -15.02 3.72 -16.01
C ILE A 221 -15.19 4.29 -17.42
N GLY A 222 -16.36 4.11 -18.04
CA GLY A 222 -16.71 4.71 -19.32
C GLY A 222 -16.63 6.24 -19.33
N CYS A 223 -17.18 6.91 -18.31
CA CYS A 223 -17.03 8.37 -18.17
C CYS A 223 -15.54 8.76 -18.12
N LEU A 224 -14.72 8.00 -17.39
CA LEU A 224 -13.30 8.27 -17.22
C LEU A 224 -12.44 7.96 -18.47
N GLU A 225 -13.02 7.38 -19.53
CA GLU A 225 -12.32 7.18 -20.82
C GLU A 225 -12.16 8.48 -21.60
N PHE A 226 -13.04 9.47 -21.37
CA PHE A 226 -13.17 10.70 -22.16
C PHE A 226 -12.40 11.88 -21.57
N ASP A 227 -11.14 11.66 -21.18
CA ASP A 227 -10.26 12.71 -20.67
C ASP A 227 -10.07 13.83 -21.69
N PRO A 228 -10.48 15.08 -21.40
CA PRO A 228 -10.37 16.21 -22.32
C PRO A 228 -8.93 16.57 -22.70
N SER A 229 -7.95 16.16 -21.89
CA SER A 229 -6.52 16.40 -22.14
C SER A 229 -5.94 15.47 -23.21
N LEU A 230 -6.66 14.40 -23.57
CA LEU A 230 -6.22 13.40 -24.53
C LEU A 230 -6.92 13.57 -25.88
N PRO A 231 -6.22 13.33 -27.01
CA PRO A 231 -6.80 13.48 -28.34
C PRO A 231 -7.80 12.37 -28.70
N GLN A 232 -7.74 11.22 -28.03
CA GLN A 232 -8.66 10.11 -28.20
C GLN A 232 -9.02 9.50 -26.84
N PRO A 233 -10.24 8.96 -26.70
CA PRO A 233 -10.64 8.28 -25.48
C PRO A 233 -9.75 7.07 -25.21
N ARG A 234 -9.47 6.83 -23.94
CA ARG A 234 -8.86 5.57 -23.50
C ARG A 234 -9.86 4.43 -23.65
N ARG A 235 -9.38 3.19 -23.66
CA ARG A 235 -10.21 1.99 -23.83
C ARG A 235 -10.16 1.08 -22.60
N HIS A 236 -10.49 1.65 -21.46
CA HIS A 236 -10.47 0.99 -20.16
C HIS A 236 -11.52 -0.13 -20.08
N ARG A 237 -12.76 0.11 -20.53
CA ARG A 237 -13.83 -0.90 -20.56
C ARG A 237 -13.50 -2.04 -21.51
N GLU A 238 -12.95 -1.76 -22.70
CA GLU A 238 -12.50 -2.80 -23.64
C GLU A 238 -11.43 -3.70 -22.99
N PHE A 239 -10.44 -3.10 -22.34
CA PHE A 239 -9.41 -3.83 -21.62
C PHE A 239 -10.01 -4.73 -20.53
N LEU A 240 -10.86 -4.18 -19.66
CA LEU A 240 -11.43 -4.90 -18.52
C LEU A 240 -12.43 -6.00 -18.90
N THR A 241 -13.04 -5.92 -20.08
CA THR A 241 -14.03 -6.90 -20.55
C THR A 241 -13.44 -7.96 -21.48
N THR A 242 -12.46 -7.58 -22.31
CA THR A 242 -11.96 -8.42 -23.40
C THR A 242 -10.54 -8.90 -23.18
N THR A 243 -9.68 -8.07 -22.57
CA THR A 243 -8.25 -8.36 -22.40
C THR A 243 -7.96 -8.98 -21.03
N ALA A 244 -8.47 -8.37 -19.97
CA ALA A 244 -8.38 -8.89 -18.62
C ALA A 244 -9.25 -10.16 -18.50
N ARG A 245 -8.61 -11.32 -18.32
CA ARG A 245 -9.32 -12.59 -18.15
C ARG A 245 -9.36 -12.95 -16.68
N PHE A 246 -10.57 -13.03 -16.13
CA PHE A 246 -10.77 -13.60 -14.81
C PHE A 246 -10.50 -15.09 -14.87
N LYS A 247 -9.52 -15.55 -14.09
CA LYS A 247 -9.07 -16.94 -14.07
C LYS A 247 -9.44 -17.55 -12.72
N GLU A 248 -10.38 -18.48 -12.76
CA GLU A 248 -10.77 -19.25 -11.59
C GLU A 248 -9.86 -20.46 -11.45
N VAL A 249 -8.94 -20.40 -10.49
CA VAL A 249 -8.09 -21.55 -10.15
C VAL A 249 -8.95 -22.66 -9.56
N ILE A 250 -9.97 -22.31 -8.78
CA ILE A 250 -11.02 -23.23 -8.35
C ILE A 250 -12.35 -22.53 -8.64
N PRO A 251 -13.36 -23.24 -9.18
CA PRO A 251 -14.65 -22.65 -9.46
C PRO A 251 -15.26 -21.99 -8.22
N ILE A 252 -15.56 -20.69 -8.29
CA ILE A 252 -16.18 -19.95 -7.20
C ILE A 252 -17.69 -20.08 -7.34
N SER A 253 -18.32 -20.82 -6.41
CA SER A 253 -19.76 -21.09 -6.46
C SER A 253 -20.60 -19.90 -5.99
N ASP A 254 -20.05 -19.06 -5.11
CA ASP A 254 -20.76 -17.91 -4.56
C ASP A 254 -20.71 -16.70 -5.50
N PRO A 255 -21.85 -16.24 -6.04
CA PRO A 255 -21.88 -15.07 -6.91
C PRO A 255 -21.49 -13.78 -6.20
N GLU A 256 -21.70 -13.66 -4.88
CA GLU A 256 -21.35 -12.46 -4.10
C GLU A 256 -19.82 -12.33 -3.98
N LEU A 257 -19.13 -13.43 -3.63
CA LEU A 257 -17.67 -13.48 -3.64
C LEU A 257 -17.09 -13.09 -5.00
N ARG A 258 -17.64 -13.66 -6.08
CA ARG A 258 -17.21 -13.35 -7.45
C ARG A 258 -17.41 -11.87 -7.78
N GLN A 259 -18.56 -11.31 -7.42
CA GLN A 259 -18.86 -9.89 -7.59
C GLN A 259 -17.85 -9.01 -6.82
N LYS A 260 -17.54 -9.38 -5.56
CA LYS A 260 -16.58 -8.67 -4.71
C LYS A 260 -15.17 -8.70 -5.30
N ILE A 261 -14.72 -9.84 -5.84
CA ILE A 261 -13.43 -9.98 -6.52
C ILE A 261 -13.37 -9.06 -7.75
N HIS A 262 -14.40 -9.08 -8.61
CA HIS A 262 -14.46 -8.20 -9.77
C HIS A 262 -14.50 -6.72 -9.40
N GLN A 263 -15.29 -6.35 -8.38
CA GLN A 263 -15.34 -4.98 -7.88
C GLN A 263 -13.96 -4.54 -7.41
N THR A 264 -13.29 -5.35 -6.59
CA THR A 264 -11.95 -5.05 -6.07
C THR A 264 -10.94 -4.84 -7.19
N TYR A 265 -10.93 -5.74 -8.19
CA TYR A 265 -10.04 -5.61 -9.34
C TYR A 265 -10.32 -4.34 -10.16
N ARG A 266 -11.58 -4.00 -10.42
CA ARG A 266 -11.97 -2.80 -11.17
C ARG A 266 -11.63 -1.52 -10.41
N VAL A 267 -11.85 -1.49 -9.09
CA VAL A 267 -11.52 -0.34 -8.25
C VAL A 267 -10.01 -0.14 -8.16
N GLN A 268 -9.24 -1.22 -7.98
CA GLN A 268 -7.78 -1.19 -8.05
C GLN A 268 -7.29 -0.69 -9.41
N TYR A 269 -7.92 -1.14 -10.51
CA TYR A 269 -7.59 -0.65 -11.85
C TYR A 269 -7.86 0.86 -12.01
N ILE A 270 -8.99 1.37 -11.49
CA ILE A 270 -9.28 2.81 -11.50
C ILE A 270 -8.17 3.57 -10.77
N GLN A 271 -7.78 3.09 -9.59
CA GLN A 271 -6.70 3.68 -8.81
C GLN A 271 -5.37 3.69 -9.57
N ASP A 272 -4.95 2.56 -10.14
CA ASP A 272 -3.59 2.42 -10.68
C ASP A 272 -3.45 3.00 -12.09
N MET A 273 -4.50 2.90 -12.93
CA MET A 273 -4.40 3.16 -14.38
C MET A 273 -5.18 4.40 -14.83
N VAL A 274 -6.23 4.76 -14.10
CA VAL A 274 -7.14 5.85 -14.50
C VAL A 274 -6.85 7.12 -13.71
N LEU A 275 -6.70 7.00 -12.39
CA LEU A 275 -6.40 8.11 -11.47
C LEU A 275 -5.10 7.84 -10.69
N PRO A 276 -3.95 7.64 -11.37
CA PRO A 276 -2.69 7.40 -10.69
C PRO A 276 -2.34 8.60 -9.81
N THR A 277 -2.01 8.35 -8.54
CA THR A 277 -1.65 9.42 -7.60
C THR A 277 -0.35 10.11 -8.07
N PRO A 278 -0.35 11.41 -8.41
CA PRO A 278 0.77 12.05 -9.12
C PRO A 278 2.10 12.13 -8.33
N SER A 279 2.13 11.88 -7.02
CA SER A 279 3.38 11.85 -6.25
C SER A 279 3.19 11.24 -4.85
N VAL A 280 4.30 10.86 -4.23
CA VAL A 280 4.41 10.39 -2.83
C VAL A 280 3.93 11.44 -1.80
N PHE A 281 3.71 12.70 -2.22
CA PHE A 281 3.28 13.79 -1.33
C PHE A 281 1.74 13.95 -1.25
N GLU A 282 0.97 13.24 -2.08
CA GLU A 282 -0.49 13.32 -2.14
C GLU A 282 -1.20 12.04 -1.67
N GLU A 283 -0.51 11.17 -0.90
CA GLU A 283 -1.02 9.86 -0.41
C GLU A 283 -2.39 9.94 0.29
N ASN A 284 -2.78 11.12 0.80
CA ASN A 284 -4.03 11.32 1.53
C ASN A 284 -5.24 11.69 0.66
N MET A 285 -5.10 11.97 -0.64
CA MET A 285 -6.23 12.43 -1.47
C MET A 285 -7.29 11.36 -1.73
N LEU A 286 -6.91 10.07 -1.72
CA LEU A 286 -7.79 8.92 -1.97
C LEU A 286 -7.72 7.88 -0.86
N SER A 287 -7.54 8.31 0.39
CA SER A 287 -7.46 7.43 1.57
C SER A 287 -8.71 6.56 1.76
N THR A 288 -9.90 7.06 1.40
CA THR A 288 -11.15 6.30 1.47
C THR A 288 -11.19 5.23 0.37
N LEU A 289 -10.59 5.49 -0.79
CA LEU A 289 -10.47 4.50 -1.87
C LEU A 289 -9.54 3.35 -1.47
N HIS A 290 -8.37 3.67 -0.89
CA HIS A 290 -7.47 2.68 -0.31
C HIS A 290 -8.17 1.82 0.73
N SER A 291 -8.94 2.48 1.61
CA SER A 291 -9.71 1.80 2.66
C SER A 291 -10.78 0.89 2.06
N PHE A 292 -11.48 1.32 1.01
CA PHE A 292 -12.48 0.51 0.30
C PHE A 292 -11.86 -0.78 -0.28
N ILE A 293 -10.74 -0.66 -0.99
CA ILE A 293 -10.00 -1.81 -1.54
C ILE A 293 -9.53 -2.73 -0.41
N PHE A 294 -9.01 -2.15 0.68
CA PHE A 294 -8.55 -2.90 1.84
C PHE A 294 -9.68 -3.73 2.48
N PHE A 295 -10.82 -3.11 2.78
CA PHE A 295 -11.96 -3.82 3.37
C PHE A 295 -12.51 -4.91 2.44
N ASN A 296 -12.58 -4.63 1.13
CA ASN A 296 -12.96 -5.64 0.16
C ASN A 296 -12.02 -6.85 0.16
N LYS A 297 -10.70 -6.64 0.24
CA LYS A 297 -9.71 -7.74 0.33
C LYS A 297 -9.93 -8.57 1.61
N VAL A 298 -10.17 -7.92 2.74
CA VAL A 298 -10.47 -8.60 4.02
C VAL A 298 -11.74 -9.45 3.90
N GLU A 299 -12.79 -8.92 3.29
CA GLU A 299 -14.04 -9.67 3.07
C GLU A 299 -13.85 -10.86 2.12
N ILE A 300 -13.17 -10.68 0.98
CA ILE A 300 -12.85 -11.77 0.04
C ILE A 300 -12.12 -12.90 0.77
N VAL A 301 -11.14 -12.56 1.61
CA VAL A 301 -10.39 -13.55 2.39
C VAL A 301 -11.30 -14.27 3.38
N GLY A 302 -12.17 -13.56 4.09
CA GLY A 302 -13.15 -14.15 5.00
C GLY A 302 -14.11 -15.11 4.29
N MET A 303 -14.69 -14.70 3.16
CA MET A 303 -15.61 -15.52 2.37
C MET A 303 -14.94 -16.81 1.85
N LEU A 304 -13.69 -16.71 1.38
CA LEU A 304 -12.90 -17.88 0.98
C LEU A 304 -12.51 -18.77 2.15
N GLN A 305 -12.21 -18.18 3.31
CA GLN A 305 -11.88 -18.92 4.53
C GLN A 305 -13.07 -19.73 5.04
N ASP A 306 -14.29 -19.18 4.93
CA ASP A 306 -15.53 -19.82 5.37
C ASP A 306 -16.07 -20.85 4.37
N ASP A 307 -15.59 -20.85 3.11
CA ASP A 307 -15.94 -21.87 2.11
C ASP A 307 -15.09 -23.14 2.28
N GLU A 308 -15.52 -24.02 3.19
CA GLU A 308 -14.87 -25.31 3.43
C GLU A 308 -14.76 -26.18 2.17
N LYS A 309 -15.72 -26.08 1.23
CA LYS A 309 -15.69 -26.88 -0.01
C LYS A 309 -14.58 -26.38 -0.94
N PHE A 310 -14.47 -25.07 -1.08
CA PHE A 310 -13.39 -24.45 -1.85
C PHE A 310 -12.02 -24.85 -1.31
N LEU A 311 -11.82 -24.73 0.01
CA LEU A 311 -10.54 -25.09 0.64
C LEU A 311 -10.25 -26.59 0.56
N THR A 312 -11.25 -27.44 0.75
CA THR A 312 -11.08 -28.90 0.63
C THR A 312 -10.64 -29.28 -0.78
N GLU A 313 -11.29 -28.72 -1.81
CA GLU A 313 -10.93 -28.95 -3.21
C GLU A 313 -9.53 -28.41 -3.54
N LEU A 314 -9.16 -27.25 -2.98
CA LEU A 314 -7.83 -26.65 -3.13
C LEU A 314 -6.74 -27.61 -2.66
N PHE A 315 -6.81 -28.07 -1.42
CA PHE A 315 -5.79 -28.95 -0.86
C PHE A 315 -5.80 -30.35 -1.48
N ALA A 316 -6.98 -30.85 -1.88
CA ALA A 316 -7.09 -32.11 -2.61
C ALA A 316 -6.35 -32.05 -3.96
N GLN A 317 -6.63 -31.05 -4.80
CA GLN A 317 -5.95 -30.92 -6.10
C GLN A 317 -4.46 -30.59 -5.94
N LEU A 318 -4.08 -29.85 -4.90
CA LEU A 318 -2.70 -29.48 -4.64
C LEU A 318 -1.82 -30.70 -4.32
N THR A 319 -2.39 -31.71 -3.67
CA THR A 319 -1.70 -32.93 -3.23
C THR A 319 -1.92 -34.15 -4.13
N ASP A 320 -2.87 -34.07 -5.07
CA ASP A 320 -3.16 -35.16 -6.01
C ASP A 320 -2.05 -35.31 -7.07
N GLU A 321 -1.46 -36.50 -7.16
CA GLU A 321 -0.46 -36.86 -8.18
C GLU A 321 -1.00 -36.73 -9.61
N ALA A 322 -2.32 -36.86 -9.80
CA ALA A 322 -2.96 -36.75 -11.12
C ALA A 322 -3.16 -35.29 -11.58
N THR A 323 -2.90 -34.31 -10.72
CA THR A 323 -3.06 -32.90 -11.07
C THR A 323 -1.94 -32.47 -12.04
N ASP A 324 -2.34 -31.77 -13.10
CA ASP A 324 -1.42 -31.26 -14.11
C ASP A 324 -0.46 -30.21 -13.54
N ASP A 325 0.77 -30.15 -14.07
CA ASP A 325 1.80 -29.26 -13.54
C ASP A 325 1.40 -27.78 -13.66
N ASP A 326 0.86 -27.35 -14.80
CA ASP A 326 0.39 -25.96 -14.97
C ASP A 326 -0.74 -25.66 -13.97
N LYS A 327 -1.64 -26.63 -13.76
CA LYS A 327 -2.72 -26.49 -12.78
C LYS A 327 -2.19 -26.36 -11.35
N ARG A 328 -1.20 -27.18 -10.98
CA ARG A 328 -0.60 -27.14 -9.66
C ARG A 328 0.14 -25.83 -9.42
N HIS A 329 0.86 -25.32 -10.42
CA HIS A 329 1.47 -23.99 -10.38
C HIS A 329 0.45 -22.89 -10.08
N GLU A 330 -0.73 -22.95 -10.72
CA GLU A 330 -1.82 -22.00 -10.44
C GLU A 330 -2.34 -22.11 -9.01
N LEU A 331 -2.54 -23.33 -8.50
CA LEU A 331 -3.02 -23.60 -7.14
C LEU A 331 -2.04 -23.10 -6.08
N VAL A 332 -0.74 -23.36 -6.25
CA VAL A 332 0.31 -22.90 -5.33
C VAL A 332 0.39 -21.38 -5.33
N ASN A 333 0.34 -20.73 -6.51
CA ASN A 333 0.36 -19.27 -6.60
C ASN A 333 -0.89 -18.64 -5.99
N PHE A 334 -2.06 -19.26 -6.19
CA PHE A 334 -3.28 -18.83 -5.51
C PHE A 334 -3.13 -18.90 -3.99
N LEU A 335 -2.64 -20.03 -3.46
CA LEU A 335 -2.44 -20.21 -2.02
C LEU A 335 -1.40 -19.22 -1.47
N LYS A 336 -0.33 -18.94 -2.22
CA LYS A 336 0.66 -17.91 -1.87
C LYS A 336 0.02 -16.54 -1.73
N GLU A 337 -0.75 -16.09 -2.72
CA GLU A 337 -1.44 -14.80 -2.67
C GLU A 337 -2.48 -14.77 -1.53
N PHE A 338 -3.20 -15.88 -1.33
CA PHE A 338 -4.16 -16.01 -0.23
C PHE A 338 -3.48 -15.87 1.14
N CYS A 339 -2.31 -16.48 1.34
CA CYS A 339 -1.51 -16.27 2.54
C CYS A 339 -0.90 -14.86 2.62
N ALA A 340 -0.50 -14.24 1.51
CA ALA A 340 0.01 -12.88 1.49
C ALA A 340 -1.05 -11.87 1.98
N PHE A 341 -2.32 -12.06 1.64
CA PHE A 341 -3.41 -11.22 2.14
C PHE A 341 -3.62 -11.32 3.66
N SER A 342 -3.09 -12.35 4.33
CA SER A 342 -3.18 -12.46 5.79
C SER A 342 -2.52 -11.26 6.52
N GLN A 343 -1.56 -10.59 5.87
CA GLN A 343 -0.92 -9.36 6.37
C GLN A 343 -1.93 -8.21 6.56
N THR A 344 -2.98 -8.18 5.73
CA THR A 344 -4.04 -7.18 5.79
C THR A 344 -5.08 -7.48 6.88
N LEU A 345 -5.10 -8.70 7.42
CA LEU A 345 -6.03 -9.08 8.46
C LEU A 345 -5.61 -8.54 9.82
N GLN A 346 -6.58 -8.21 10.67
CA GLN A 346 -6.33 -7.94 12.09
C GLN A 346 -5.77 -9.19 12.79
N PRO A 347 -4.96 -9.06 13.86
CA PRO A 347 -4.29 -10.19 14.50
C PRO A 347 -5.21 -11.36 14.87
N GLN A 348 -6.40 -11.08 15.39
CA GLN A 348 -7.38 -12.12 15.78
C GLN A 348 -7.90 -12.90 14.57
N ASN A 349 -8.23 -12.21 13.47
CA ASN A 349 -8.71 -12.84 12.24
C ASN A 349 -7.57 -13.59 11.55
N ARG A 350 -6.34 -13.09 11.63
CA ARG A 350 -5.13 -13.75 11.12
C ARG A 350 -4.86 -15.07 11.84
N ASP A 351 -4.98 -15.09 13.16
CA ASP A 351 -4.86 -16.33 13.94
C ASP A 351 -5.93 -17.36 13.56
N ALA A 352 -7.17 -16.92 13.37
CA ALA A 352 -8.27 -17.78 12.91
C ALA A 352 -8.00 -18.33 11.50
N PHE A 353 -7.55 -17.47 10.58
CA PHE A 353 -7.19 -17.83 9.20
C PHE A 353 -6.17 -18.96 9.14
N PHE A 354 -5.02 -18.80 9.82
CA PHE A 354 -4.00 -19.84 9.81
C PHE A 354 -4.45 -21.13 10.51
N LYS A 355 -5.29 -21.04 11.54
CA LYS A 355 -5.91 -22.23 12.17
C LYS A 355 -6.80 -22.98 11.18
N THR A 356 -7.63 -22.28 10.40
CA THR A 356 -8.45 -22.91 9.36
C THR A 356 -7.55 -23.62 8.34
N LEU A 357 -6.54 -22.94 7.80
CA LEU A 357 -5.60 -23.55 6.83
C LEU A 357 -4.86 -24.77 7.39
N SER A 358 -4.46 -24.72 8.67
CA SER A 358 -3.85 -25.85 9.36
C SER A 358 -4.79 -27.05 9.43
N ASN A 359 -6.05 -26.83 9.79
CA ASN A 359 -7.05 -27.89 9.89
C ASN A 359 -7.38 -28.49 8.52
N MET A 360 -7.27 -27.70 7.45
CA MET A 360 -7.46 -28.14 6.07
C MET A 360 -6.24 -28.83 5.46
N GLY A 361 -5.11 -28.90 6.19
CA GLY A 361 -3.93 -29.67 5.76
C GLY A 361 -2.89 -28.88 4.98
N ILE A 362 -2.72 -27.59 5.23
CA ILE A 362 -1.67 -26.78 4.57
C ILE A 362 -0.24 -27.32 4.79
N LEU A 363 0.07 -27.84 5.97
CA LEU A 363 1.41 -28.36 6.29
C LEU A 363 1.73 -29.67 5.54
N PRO A 364 0.84 -30.69 5.54
CA PRO A 364 0.98 -31.84 4.64
C PRO A 364 1.07 -31.44 3.16
N ALA A 365 0.30 -30.45 2.73
CA ALA A 365 0.37 -29.99 1.34
C ALA A 365 1.73 -29.37 1.02
N LEU A 366 2.30 -28.57 1.92
CA LEU A 366 3.65 -28.01 1.76
C LEU A 366 4.72 -29.10 1.66
N GLU A 367 4.60 -30.19 2.40
CA GLU A 367 5.52 -31.33 2.31
C GLU A 367 5.53 -31.91 0.89
N VAL A 368 4.34 -32.14 0.30
CA VAL A 368 4.20 -32.63 -1.07
C VAL A 368 4.79 -31.65 -2.08
N ILE A 369 4.42 -30.37 -1.97
CA ILE A 369 4.82 -29.32 -2.94
C ILE A 369 6.33 -29.03 -2.87
N LEU A 370 6.91 -29.03 -1.67
CA LEU A 370 8.36 -28.87 -1.50
C LEU A 370 9.10 -30.09 -2.03
N GLY A 371 8.55 -31.30 -1.94
CA GLY A 371 9.14 -32.49 -2.53
C GLY A 371 9.21 -32.50 -4.07
N MET A 372 8.59 -31.54 -4.75
CA MET A 372 8.55 -31.49 -6.22
C MET A 372 9.81 -30.89 -6.84
N ASP A 373 10.22 -31.39 -8.00
CA ASP A 373 11.38 -30.93 -8.74
C ASP A 373 11.16 -29.65 -9.57
N ASP A 374 10.31 -28.73 -9.09
CA ASP A 374 10.00 -27.47 -9.77
C ASP A 374 10.47 -26.27 -8.93
N VAL A 375 11.28 -25.38 -9.52
CA VAL A 375 11.90 -24.26 -8.81
C VAL A 375 10.86 -23.17 -8.45
N GLN A 376 9.91 -22.88 -9.33
CA GLN A 376 8.91 -21.83 -9.11
C GLN A 376 7.92 -22.26 -8.03
N VAL A 377 7.47 -23.52 -8.09
CA VAL A 377 6.59 -24.12 -7.09
C VAL A 377 7.24 -24.15 -5.72
N ARG A 378 8.51 -24.56 -5.64
CA ARG A 378 9.29 -24.55 -4.39
C ARG A 378 9.50 -23.15 -3.82
N GLY A 379 9.72 -22.15 -4.69
CA GLY A 379 9.80 -20.75 -4.28
C GLY A 379 8.49 -20.26 -3.66
N ALA A 380 7.36 -20.52 -4.31
CA ALA A 380 6.05 -20.14 -3.78
C ALA A 380 5.68 -20.90 -2.48
N ALA A 381 6.05 -22.17 -2.37
CA ALA A 381 5.91 -22.95 -1.13
C ALA A 381 6.76 -22.38 0.02
N THR A 382 7.96 -21.89 -0.29
CA THR A 382 8.84 -21.21 0.68
C THR A 382 8.21 -19.90 1.19
N ASP A 383 7.59 -19.12 0.30
CA ASP A 383 6.84 -17.91 0.69
C ASP A 383 5.66 -18.26 1.60
N ILE A 384 4.87 -19.28 1.26
CA ILE A 384 3.76 -19.76 2.11
C ILE A 384 4.27 -20.21 3.49
N PHE A 385 5.36 -20.98 3.52
CA PHE A 385 5.99 -21.43 4.75
C PHE A 385 6.49 -20.25 5.60
N SER A 386 7.02 -19.20 4.97
CA SER A 386 7.45 -17.99 5.67
C SER A 386 6.31 -17.32 6.43
N TYR A 387 5.13 -17.20 5.82
CA TYR A 387 3.94 -16.65 6.49
C TYR A 387 3.48 -17.50 7.67
N LEU A 388 3.51 -18.83 7.54
CA LEU A 388 3.16 -19.74 8.63
C LEU A 388 4.12 -19.60 9.82
N VAL A 389 5.42 -19.52 9.55
CA VAL A 389 6.45 -19.37 10.60
C VAL A 389 6.40 -17.99 11.25
N GLU A 390 6.16 -16.94 10.47
CA GLU A 390 6.07 -15.55 10.96
C GLU A 390 4.85 -15.36 11.88
N TYR A 391 3.67 -15.84 11.46
CA TYR A 391 2.42 -15.57 12.17
C TYR A 391 2.01 -16.67 13.14
N ASN A 392 2.39 -17.92 12.91
CA ASN A 392 2.01 -19.02 13.80
C ASN A 392 3.11 -20.10 13.94
N PRO A 393 4.28 -19.77 14.51
CA PRO A 393 5.40 -20.71 14.64
C PRO A 393 5.07 -21.91 15.54
N SER A 394 4.13 -21.75 16.48
CA SER A 394 3.72 -22.83 17.40
C SER A 394 3.00 -23.96 16.68
N MET A 395 2.14 -23.63 15.73
CA MET A 395 1.44 -24.60 14.88
C MET A 395 2.41 -25.42 14.04
N VAL A 396 3.39 -24.76 13.39
CA VAL A 396 4.42 -25.44 12.60
C VAL A 396 5.24 -26.38 13.47
N ARG A 397 5.63 -25.95 14.69
CA ARG A 397 6.35 -26.80 15.64
C ARG A 397 5.55 -28.03 16.05
N GLU A 398 4.27 -27.85 16.37
CA GLU A 398 3.41 -28.95 16.78
C GLU A 398 3.28 -29.99 15.67
N PHE A 399 3.13 -29.57 14.41
CA PHE A 399 3.11 -30.46 13.26
C PHE A 399 4.41 -31.25 13.12
N VAL A 400 5.57 -30.58 13.10
CA VAL A 400 6.89 -31.24 12.99
C VAL A 400 7.12 -32.23 14.14
N MET A 401 6.62 -31.92 15.34
CA MET A 401 6.67 -32.86 16.47
C MET A 401 5.80 -34.09 16.24
N GLN A 402 4.55 -33.92 15.80
CA GLN A 402 3.62 -35.01 15.58
C GLN A 402 4.11 -35.93 14.46
N GLU A 403 4.59 -35.35 13.37
CA GLU A 403 5.21 -36.02 12.23
C GLU A 403 6.39 -36.89 12.69
N SER A 404 7.29 -36.35 13.52
CA SER A 404 8.45 -37.07 14.05
C SER A 404 8.11 -38.27 14.97
N GLN A 405 6.90 -38.31 15.51
CA GLN A 405 6.44 -39.43 16.35
C GLN A 405 5.73 -40.51 15.54
N GLN A 406 5.25 -40.17 14.34
CA GLN A 406 4.42 -41.04 13.50
C GLN A 406 5.18 -41.62 12.30
N ASN A 407 6.16 -40.89 11.76
CA ASN A 407 6.94 -41.29 10.59
C ASN A 407 8.40 -41.59 10.97
N ASP A 408 8.89 -42.77 10.56
CA ASP A 408 10.32 -43.16 10.62
C ASP A 408 11.09 -42.75 9.34
N ASP A 409 10.40 -42.13 8.37
CA ASP A 409 10.91 -41.86 7.02
C ASP A 409 11.70 -40.54 6.91
N ASP A 410 12.61 -40.50 5.93
CA ASP A 410 13.46 -39.35 5.57
C ASP A 410 12.68 -38.16 4.96
N ILE A 411 11.39 -38.33 4.69
CA ILE A 411 10.47 -37.31 4.14
C ILE A 411 9.75 -36.69 5.34
N LEU A 412 10.38 -35.69 5.95
CA LEU A 412 9.77 -34.84 6.96
C LEU A 412 9.76 -33.42 6.38
N LEU A 413 8.77 -32.60 6.72
CA LEU A 413 8.74 -31.21 6.26
C LEU A 413 10.05 -30.47 6.58
N ILE A 414 10.60 -30.67 7.78
CA ILE A 414 11.86 -30.04 8.19
C ILE A 414 13.06 -30.50 7.36
N ASN A 415 13.03 -31.75 6.88
CA ASN A 415 14.09 -32.34 6.08
C ASN A 415 14.12 -31.75 4.69
N LEU A 416 12.95 -31.57 4.08
CA LEU A 416 12.79 -30.93 2.78
C LEU A 416 13.27 -29.47 2.83
N ILE A 417 12.93 -28.74 3.89
CA ILE A 417 13.42 -27.36 4.11
C ILE A 417 14.95 -27.31 4.21
N ILE A 418 15.57 -28.22 4.95
CA ILE A 418 17.04 -28.29 5.08
C ILE A 418 17.67 -28.66 3.73
N GLU A 419 17.08 -29.61 3.01
CA GLU A 419 17.56 -30.03 1.70
C GLU A 419 17.49 -28.87 0.69
N HIS A 420 16.39 -28.12 0.66
CA HIS A 420 16.24 -26.94 -0.19
C HIS A 420 17.22 -25.83 0.15
N MET A 421 17.45 -25.60 1.44
CA MET A 421 18.44 -24.63 1.90
C MET A 421 19.85 -24.99 1.42
N ILE A 422 20.19 -26.28 1.33
CA ILE A 422 21.54 -26.72 0.95
C ILE A 422 21.69 -26.85 -0.57
N CYS A 423 20.63 -27.24 -1.26
CA CYS A 423 20.56 -27.35 -2.70
C CYS A 423 20.18 -26.01 -3.38
N ASP A 424 20.24 -24.89 -2.66
CA ASP A 424 19.98 -23.57 -3.23
C ASP A 424 20.97 -23.29 -4.38
N THR A 425 20.39 -23.00 -5.54
CA THR A 425 21.15 -22.75 -6.78
C THR A 425 21.38 -21.26 -7.02
N ASP A 426 20.81 -20.39 -6.17
CA ASP A 426 21.02 -18.94 -6.23
C ASP A 426 22.49 -18.59 -5.90
N PRO A 427 23.20 -17.83 -6.75
CA PRO A 427 24.58 -17.40 -6.49
C PRO A 427 24.77 -16.59 -5.20
N GLU A 428 23.74 -15.87 -4.76
CA GLU A 428 23.70 -15.08 -3.53
C GLU A 428 23.14 -15.88 -2.33
N LEU A 429 22.71 -17.14 -2.55
CA LEU A 429 22.11 -18.01 -1.54
C LEU A 429 20.87 -17.38 -0.87
N GLY A 430 20.11 -16.56 -1.62
CA GLY A 430 18.98 -15.81 -1.09
C GLY A 430 17.91 -16.70 -0.45
N GLY A 431 17.55 -17.81 -1.11
CA GLY A 431 16.57 -18.78 -0.59
C GLY A 431 17.09 -19.50 0.65
N ALA A 432 18.35 -19.89 0.66
CA ALA A 432 19.00 -20.52 1.80
C ALA A 432 19.04 -19.60 3.02
N VAL A 433 19.34 -18.30 2.84
CA VAL A 433 19.33 -17.30 3.92
C VAL A 433 17.92 -17.12 4.48
N GLN A 434 16.89 -17.05 3.63
CA GLN A 434 15.49 -16.97 4.05
C GLN A 434 15.11 -18.20 4.89
N LEU A 435 15.32 -19.41 4.37
CA LEU A 435 15.01 -20.67 5.05
C LEU A 435 15.78 -20.82 6.38
N MET A 436 17.05 -20.41 6.42
CA MET A 436 17.84 -20.38 7.66
C MET A 436 17.21 -19.44 8.70
N GLY A 437 16.73 -18.27 8.27
CA GLY A 437 15.99 -17.34 9.12
C GLY A 437 14.72 -17.97 9.70
N LEU A 438 13.94 -18.67 8.89
CA LEU A 438 12.72 -19.37 9.32
C LEU A 438 13.03 -20.50 10.32
N LEU A 439 14.04 -21.33 10.04
CA LEU A 439 14.50 -22.37 10.96
C LEU A 439 14.96 -21.80 12.30
N ARG A 440 15.67 -20.67 12.27
CA ARG A 440 16.08 -19.96 13.49
C ARG A 440 14.86 -19.51 14.30
N THR A 441 13.85 -18.92 13.66
CA THR A 441 12.60 -18.51 14.34
C THR A 441 11.89 -19.70 14.98
N LEU A 442 11.86 -20.85 14.30
CA LEU A 442 11.25 -22.07 14.83
C LEU A 442 12.01 -22.66 16.03
N VAL A 443 13.35 -22.51 16.07
CA VAL A 443 14.24 -23.03 17.13
C VAL A 443 14.49 -22.02 18.25
N ASP A 444 14.06 -20.77 18.10
CA ASP A 444 14.28 -19.72 19.09
C ASP A 444 13.56 -19.99 20.42
N PRO A 445 14.28 -20.16 21.54
CA PRO A 445 13.69 -20.39 22.87
C PRO A 445 12.79 -19.25 23.37
N GLU A 446 13.00 -18.00 22.90
CA GLU A 446 12.17 -16.85 23.30
C GLU A 446 10.75 -16.97 22.72
N ASN A 447 10.62 -17.57 21.53
CA ASN A 447 9.35 -17.83 20.85
C ASN A 447 8.62 -19.09 21.37
N MET A 448 9.17 -19.76 22.38
CA MET A 448 8.71 -21.08 22.86
C MET A 448 8.06 -21.06 24.25
N LEU A 449 7.93 -19.89 24.89
CA LEU A 449 7.51 -19.75 26.30
C LEU A 449 6.11 -20.29 26.63
N ALA A 450 5.30 -20.71 25.64
CA ALA A 450 3.91 -21.14 25.81
C ALA A 450 3.67 -22.67 25.83
N THR A 451 4.66 -23.52 25.51
CA THR A 451 4.44 -24.97 25.35
C THR A 451 5.21 -25.84 26.36
N ALA A 452 4.54 -26.78 27.03
CA ALA A 452 5.13 -27.61 28.08
C ALA A 452 6.19 -28.64 27.59
N ASN A 453 6.29 -28.89 26.27
CA ASN A 453 7.15 -29.92 25.67
C ASN A 453 8.41 -29.39 24.95
N VAL A 454 8.74 -28.11 25.12
CA VAL A 454 9.79 -27.36 24.40
C VAL A 454 11.16 -28.05 24.34
N ARG A 455 11.58 -28.73 25.42
CA ARG A 455 12.88 -29.41 25.44
C ARG A 455 12.96 -30.58 24.46
N HIS A 456 11.88 -31.35 24.28
CA HIS A 456 11.89 -32.47 23.34
C HIS A 456 11.90 -31.98 21.89
N VAL A 457 11.18 -30.88 21.59
CA VAL A 457 11.14 -30.24 20.27
C VAL A 457 12.53 -29.77 19.85
N LEU A 458 13.16 -29.00 20.74
CA LEU A 458 14.50 -28.46 20.53
C LEU A 458 15.51 -29.58 20.33
N ILE A 459 15.47 -30.63 21.16
CA ILE A 459 16.41 -31.76 21.05
C ILE A 459 16.20 -32.53 19.75
N SER A 460 14.96 -32.82 19.34
CA SER A 460 14.68 -33.54 18.10
C SER A 460 15.11 -32.74 16.87
N ILE A 461 14.73 -31.47 16.78
CA ILE A 461 15.11 -30.60 15.66
C ILE A 461 16.64 -30.40 15.64
N TYR A 462 17.27 -30.18 16.80
CA TYR A 462 18.71 -29.95 16.88
C TYR A 462 19.53 -31.21 16.54
N ILE A 463 19.12 -32.41 17.00
CA ILE A 463 19.77 -33.67 16.63
C ILE A 463 19.64 -33.96 15.14
N TRP A 464 18.46 -33.71 14.56
CA TRP A 464 18.21 -33.93 13.14
C TRP A 464 18.96 -32.93 12.26
N CYS A 465 18.82 -31.63 12.53
CA CYS A 465 19.57 -30.58 11.83
C CYS A 465 21.08 -30.84 11.89
N ILE A 466 21.64 -31.16 13.07
CA ILE A 466 23.07 -31.44 13.21
C ILE A 466 23.48 -32.71 12.48
N SER A 467 22.72 -33.81 12.58
CA SER A 467 23.10 -35.07 11.94
C SER A 467 23.10 -34.98 10.41
N ARG A 468 22.13 -34.29 9.80
CA ARG A 468 22.09 -34.03 8.36
C ARG A 468 23.09 -32.95 7.93
N LEU A 469 23.23 -31.84 8.66
CA LEU A 469 24.27 -30.84 8.39
C LEU A 469 25.68 -31.46 8.48
N LEU A 470 25.93 -32.37 9.42
CA LEU A 470 27.20 -33.12 9.48
C LEU A 470 27.34 -34.08 8.29
N ARG A 471 26.29 -34.83 7.92
CA ARG A 471 26.33 -35.70 6.72
C ARG A 471 26.62 -34.90 5.46
N LEU A 472 26.07 -33.69 5.34
CA LEU A 472 26.27 -32.79 4.22
C LEU A 472 27.63 -32.09 4.23
N ILE A 473 28.15 -31.67 5.38
CA ILE A 473 29.55 -31.21 5.49
C ILE A 473 30.51 -32.33 5.07
N VAL A 474 30.22 -33.57 5.47
CA VAL A 474 31.00 -34.75 5.06
C VAL A 474 30.84 -35.01 3.55
N CYS A 475 29.65 -34.88 2.97
CA CYS A 475 29.43 -34.99 1.53
C CYS A 475 30.11 -33.87 0.73
N PHE A 476 30.05 -32.62 1.18
CA PHE A 476 30.75 -31.49 0.54
C PHE A 476 32.26 -31.64 0.65
N MET A 477 32.78 -32.08 1.80
CA MET A 477 34.20 -32.43 1.92
C MET A 477 34.57 -33.61 1.03
N ALA A 478 33.72 -34.63 0.91
CA ALA A 478 33.93 -35.76 0.00
C ALA A 478 33.88 -35.33 -1.48
N LEU A 479 32.98 -34.42 -1.86
CA LEU A 479 32.89 -33.86 -3.21
C LEU A 479 34.09 -32.98 -3.53
N ALA A 480 34.55 -32.16 -2.59
CA ALA A 480 35.75 -31.35 -2.72
C ALA A 480 37.00 -32.24 -2.85
N ILE A 481 37.10 -33.30 -2.04
CA ILE A 481 38.17 -34.31 -2.13
C ILE A 481 38.11 -35.04 -3.47
N MET A 482 36.93 -35.47 -3.92
CA MET A 482 36.74 -36.09 -5.24
C MET A 482 37.12 -35.14 -6.38
N THR A 483 36.76 -33.86 -6.28
CA THR A 483 37.11 -32.84 -7.27
C THR A 483 38.62 -32.59 -7.29
N ILE A 484 39.27 -32.52 -6.13
CA ILE A 484 40.73 -32.44 -6.00
C ILE A 484 41.41 -33.68 -6.58
N ILE A 485 40.86 -34.88 -6.34
CA ILE A 485 41.36 -36.13 -6.90
C ILE A 485 41.21 -36.13 -8.43
N VAL A 486 40.06 -35.72 -8.96
CA VAL A 486 39.81 -35.64 -10.41
C VAL A 486 40.73 -34.61 -11.06
N ILE A 487 40.92 -33.44 -10.45
CA ILE A 487 41.85 -32.40 -10.93
C ILE A 487 43.30 -32.92 -10.91
N ASN A 488 43.73 -33.58 -9.84
CA ASN A 488 45.07 -34.16 -9.75
C ASN A 488 45.27 -35.30 -10.76
N CYS A 489 44.26 -36.14 -10.98
CA CYS A 489 44.27 -37.16 -12.02
C CYS A 489 44.32 -36.55 -13.43
N LEU A 490 43.60 -35.44 -13.68
CA LEU A 490 43.69 -34.69 -14.94
C LEU A 490 45.09 -34.09 -15.14
N PHE A 491 45.70 -33.55 -14.08
CA PHE A 491 47.05 -32.99 -14.11
C PHE A 491 48.11 -34.06 -14.37
N LEU A 492 47.99 -35.23 -13.74
CA LEU A 492 48.82 -36.40 -13.99
C LEU A 492 48.65 -36.91 -15.42
N TRP A 493 47.41 -36.96 -15.93
CA TRP A 493 47.13 -37.35 -17.30
C TRP A 493 47.72 -36.36 -18.32
N LEU A 494 47.55 -35.06 -18.12
CA LEU A 494 48.17 -34.01 -18.95
C LEU A 494 49.70 -33.99 -18.88
N SER A 495 50.28 -34.34 -17.72
CA SER A 495 51.73 -34.44 -17.56
C SER A 495 52.31 -35.69 -18.20
N LEU A 496 51.53 -36.77 -18.32
CA LEU A 496 51.91 -37.98 -19.05
C LEU A 496 51.70 -37.83 -20.57
N TYR A 497 50.70 -37.05 -20.99
CA TYR A 497 50.40 -36.82 -22.42
C TYR A 497 51.33 -35.78 -23.08
N ASN A 498 52.02 -34.93 -22.32
CA ASN A 498 53.02 -33.97 -22.82
C ASN A 498 54.47 -34.53 -22.80
N CYS A 499 54.64 -35.84 -22.63
CA CYS A 499 55.94 -36.51 -22.59
C CYS A 499 56.27 -37.32 -23.87
N ASP A 500 55.52 -37.14 -24.96
CA ASP A 500 55.86 -37.65 -26.30
C ASP A 500 56.03 -36.50 -27.32
#